data_AF-A0A4Q2LK09-F1
#
_entry.id   AF-A0A4Q2LK09-F1
#
_cell.length_a   1.000
_cell.length_b   1.000
_cell.length_c   1.000
_cell.angle_alpha   90.00
_cell.angle_beta   90.00
_cell.angle_gamma   90.00
#
_symmetry.space_group_name_H-M   'P 1'
#
loop_
_entity.id
_entity.type
_entity.pdbx_description
1 polymer ?
#
loop_
_entity_poly.entity_id
_entity_poly.type
_entity_poly.pdbx_seq_one_letter_code
_entity_poly.pdbx_strand_id
1 'polypeptide(L)'
;MVKCQTNRDLLSAYMIDTMPAETAEVVERHLAGCPECRAWHLEAAELAAELRAEWDNEALFEPFPELTDAIMADIDQLSEHAVAAEVIPLSTKTWQRRLAWIHYGVAAGLTLLLFQFGIFEQWGNGINEMNLKLADTVEVWAKQSSEQ
;
A
#
# COMPACT_ATOMS: atom_id res chain seq x y z
N MET A 1 -5.06 -12.84 4.86
CA MET A 1 -4.64 -12.53 6.25
C MET A 1 -3.44 -11.60 6.16
N VAL A 2 -3.48 -10.42 6.79
CA VAL A 2 -2.37 -9.46 6.75
C VAL A 2 -1.19 -10.01 7.56
N LYS A 3 0.03 -9.84 7.03
CA LYS A 3 1.27 -10.27 7.69
C LYS A 3 1.59 -9.34 8.85
N CYS A 4 2.22 -9.87 9.91
CA CYS A 4 2.59 -9.09 11.10
C CYS A 4 3.41 -7.85 10.76
N GLN A 5 4.37 -7.95 9.83
CA GLN A 5 5.17 -6.80 9.38
C GLN A 5 4.29 -5.69 8.81
N THR A 6 3.41 -6.01 7.87
CA THR A 6 2.48 -5.05 7.27
C THR A 6 1.54 -4.44 8.32
N ASN A 7 1.13 -5.21 9.33
CA ASN A 7 0.32 -4.67 10.42
C ASN A 7 1.12 -3.66 11.27
N ARG A 8 2.38 -3.96 11.59
CA ARG A 8 3.28 -3.04 12.32
C ARG A 8 3.54 -1.76 11.56
N ASP A 9 3.69 -1.84 10.24
CA ASP A 9 3.89 -0.65 9.39
C ASP A 9 2.64 0.25 9.39
N LEU A 10 1.45 -0.33 9.52
CA LEU A 10 0.17 0.37 9.55
C LEU A 10 -0.22 0.91 10.93
N LEU A 11 0.45 0.44 11.98
CA LEU A 11 0.05 0.66 13.37
C LEU A 11 0.15 2.13 13.79
N SER A 12 1.16 2.86 13.31
CA SER A 12 1.33 4.29 13.60
C SER A 12 0.17 5.12 13.07
N ALA A 13 -0.24 4.89 11.82
CA ALA A 13 -1.37 5.56 11.20
C ALA A 13 -2.72 5.19 11.86
N TYR A 14 -2.85 3.93 12.33
CA TYR A 14 -4.00 3.47 13.10
C TYR A 14 -4.11 4.19 14.45
N MET A 15 -3.00 4.34 15.19
CA MET A 15 -3.00 4.99 16.51
C MET A 15 -3.38 6.47 16.48
N ILE A 16 -3.19 7.16 15.36
CA ILE A 16 -3.53 8.59 15.18
C ILE A 16 -4.78 8.82 14.32
N ASP A 17 -5.54 7.76 14.02
CA ASP A 17 -6.80 7.81 13.25
C ASP A 17 -6.68 8.49 11.87
N THR A 18 -5.56 8.26 11.16
CA THR A 18 -5.28 8.88 9.85
C THR A 18 -5.51 7.95 8.66
N MET A 19 -6.09 6.77 8.89
CA MET A 19 -6.31 5.77 7.85
C MET A 19 -7.78 5.62 7.46
N PRO A 20 -8.07 5.18 6.22
CA PRO A 20 -9.43 4.84 5.82
C PRO A 20 -10.03 3.73 6.69
N ALA A 21 -11.34 3.79 6.95
CA ALA A 21 -12.05 2.85 7.83
C ALA A 21 -11.89 1.38 7.40
N GLU A 22 -11.88 1.09 6.10
CA GLU A 22 -11.64 -0.27 5.59
C GLU A 22 -10.27 -0.81 6.00
N THR A 23 -9.24 0.03 5.97
CA THR A 23 -7.88 -0.33 6.39
C THR A 23 -7.79 -0.51 7.90
N ALA A 24 -8.48 0.33 8.67
CA ALA A 24 -8.55 0.22 10.13
C ALA A 24 -9.18 -1.12 10.56
N GLU A 25 -10.28 -1.53 9.92
CA GLU A 25 -10.94 -2.81 10.21
C GLU A 25 -10.01 -4.01 9.98
N VAL A 26 -9.15 -3.93 8.96
CA VAL A 26 -8.15 -4.96 8.67
C VAL A 26 -7.08 -5.03 9.78
N VAL A 27 -6.64 -3.88 10.29
CA VAL A 27 -5.70 -3.80 11.41
C VAL A 27 -6.33 -4.36 12.68
N GLU A 28 -7.55 -3.97 13.01
CA GLU A 28 -8.32 -4.46 14.16
C GLU A 28 -8.47 -5.98 14.14
N ARG A 29 -8.86 -6.53 12.99
CA ARG A 29 -9.03 -7.98 12.83
C ARG A 29 -7.72 -8.74 13.05
N HIS A 30 -6.59 -8.16 12.67
CA HIS A 30 -5.28 -8.76 12.92
C HIS A 30 -4.89 -8.65 14.40
N LEU A 31 -5.09 -7.49 15.04
CA LEU A 31 -4.86 -7.33 16.49
C LEU A 31 -5.75 -8.28 17.30
N ALA A 32 -6.97 -8.55 16.84
CA ALA A 32 -7.87 -9.53 17.43
C ALA A 32 -7.27 -10.95 17.43
N GLY A 33 -6.57 -11.33 16.36
CA GLY A 33 -6.03 -12.68 16.15
C GLY A 33 -4.54 -12.87 16.47
N CYS A 34 -3.76 -11.81 16.66
CA CYS A 34 -2.31 -11.87 16.88
C CYS A 34 -1.91 -11.28 18.24
N PRO A 35 -1.58 -12.13 19.24
CA PRO A 35 -1.18 -11.65 20.57
C PRO A 35 0.08 -10.78 20.56
N GLU A 36 1.05 -11.09 19.70
CA GLU A 36 2.31 -10.36 19.61
C GLU A 36 2.10 -8.92 19.10
N CYS A 37 1.36 -8.75 18.01
CA CYS A 37 1.02 -7.42 17.48
C CYS A 37 0.13 -6.64 18.45
N ARG A 38 -0.75 -7.32 19.19
CA ARG A 38 -1.55 -6.69 20.25
C ARG A 38 -0.69 -6.18 21.41
N ALA A 39 0.26 -6.97 21.89
CA ALA A 39 1.17 -6.55 22.97
C ALA A 39 1.96 -5.32 22.54
N TRP A 40 2.52 -5.34 21.32
CA TRP A 40 3.26 -4.21 20.77
C TRP A 40 2.41 -2.94 20.63
N HIS A 41 1.15 -3.07 20.20
CA HIS A 41 0.20 -1.95 20.15
C HIS A 41 -0.06 -1.34 21.53
N LEU A 42 -0.22 -2.18 22.55
CA LEU A 42 -0.47 -1.72 23.92
C LEU A 42 0.75 -0.97 24.48
N GLU A 43 1.96 -1.50 24.30
CA GLU A 43 3.20 -0.84 24.70
C GLU A 43 3.36 0.54 24.03
N ALA A 44 3.10 0.62 22.72
CA ALA A 44 3.16 1.87 21.99
C ALA A 44 2.09 2.88 22.46
N ALA A 45 0.88 2.40 22.77
CA ALA A 45 -0.21 3.24 23.28
C ALA A 45 0.06 3.76 24.69
N GLU A 46 0.69 2.95 25.55
CA GLU A 46 1.11 3.34 26.90
C GLU A 46 2.15 4.47 26.84
N LEU A 47 3.21 4.28 26.03
CA LEU A 47 4.23 5.32 25.84
C LEU A 47 3.64 6.61 25.26
N ALA A 48 2.72 6.52 24.31
CA ALA A 48 2.04 7.68 23.74
C ALA A 48 1.18 8.42 24.78
N ALA A 49 0.54 7.69 25.70
CA ALA A 49 -0.24 8.27 26.78
C ALA A 49 0.65 9.00 27.80
N GLU A 50 1.80 8.42 28.17
CA GLU A 50 2.79 9.07 29.04
C GLU A 50 3.33 10.37 28.44
N LEU A 51 3.75 10.33 27.17
CA LEU A 51 4.22 11.52 26.46
C LEU A 51 3.15 12.60 26.36
N ARG A 52 1.89 12.21 26.17
CA ARG A 52 0.78 13.17 26.12
C ARG A 52 0.51 13.79 27.48
N ALA A 53 0.57 13.01 28.55
CA ALA A 53 0.41 13.52 29.91
C ALA A 53 1.51 14.53 30.28
N GLU A 54 2.74 14.31 29.81
CA GLU A 54 3.84 15.27 29.96
C GLU A 54 3.61 16.54 29.13
N TRP A 55 3.10 16.39 27.90
CA TRP A 55 2.81 17.52 27.00
C TRP A 55 1.65 18.39 27.49
N ASP A 56 0.60 17.78 28.03
CA ASP A 56 -0.57 18.48 28.58
C ASP A 56 -0.25 19.14 29.93
N ASN A 57 0.97 18.96 30.46
CA ASN A 57 1.46 19.70 31.61
C ASN A 57 1.79 21.14 31.19
N GLU A 58 0.76 21.99 31.25
CA GLU A 58 0.75 23.41 30.86
C GLU A 58 1.86 24.24 31.53
N ALA A 59 2.48 23.72 32.61
CA ALA A 59 3.63 24.33 33.27
C ALA A 59 4.95 24.24 32.47
N LEU A 60 5.04 23.37 31.45
CA LEU A 60 6.25 23.19 30.62
C LEU A 60 6.26 24.04 29.33
N PHE A 61 5.13 24.65 28.98
CA PHE A 61 5.02 25.49 27.79
C PHE A 61 4.74 26.93 28.20
N GLU A 62 5.77 27.76 28.27
CA GLU A 62 5.55 29.20 28.16
C GLU A 62 4.97 29.47 26.76
N PRO A 63 3.83 30.18 26.65
CA PRO A 63 3.34 30.60 25.36
C PRO A 63 4.42 31.46 24.71
N PHE A 64 4.71 31.22 23.43
CA PHE A 64 5.60 32.04 22.62
C PHE A 64 4.75 33.04 21.81
N PRO A 65 4.27 34.14 22.43
CA PRO A 65 3.29 35.04 21.81
C PRO A 65 3.80 35.61 20.48
N GLU A 66 5.10 35.92 20.36
CA GLU A 66 5.67 36.42 19.10
C GLU A 66 5.52 35.44 17.94
N LEU A 67 5.64 34.13 18.20
CA LEU A 67 5.47 33.12 17.16
C LEU A 67 4.00 32.92 16.82
N THR A 68 3.12 32.91 17.82
CA THR A 68 1.68 32.82 17.60
C THR A 68 1.18 34.01 16.78
N ASP A 69 1.60 35.22 17.13
CA ASP A 69 1.21 36.45 16.42
C ASP A 69 1.76 36.45 14.98
N ALA A 70 3.00 36.02 14.77
CA ALA A 70 3.59 35.91 13.44
C ALA A 70 2.87 34.86 12.56
N ILE A 71 2.52 33.71 13.13
CA ILE A 71 1.78 32.66 12.41
C ILE A 71 0.36 33.14 12.08
N MET A 72 -0.33 33.78 13.03
CA MET A 72 -1.69 34.29 12.80
C MET A 72 -1.71 35.38 11.72
N ALA A 73 -0.70 36.27 11.69
CA ALA A 73 -0.55 37.27 10.64
C ALA A 73 -0.33 36.63 9.25
N ASP A 74 0.44 35.55 9.17
CA ASP A 74 0.70 34.82 7.92
C ASP A 74 -0.56 34.06 7.45
N ILE A 75 -1.32 33.47 8.38
CA ILE A 75 -2.61 32.81 8.09
C ILE A 75 -3.62 33.83 7.54
N ASP A 76 -3.71 35.02 8.15
CA ASP A 76 -4.61 36.07 7.68
C ASP A 76 -4.26 36.50 6.26
N GLN A 77 -2.97 36.69 5.97
CA GLN A 77 -2.48 37.00 4.62
C GLN A 77 -2.82 35.89 3.60
N LEU A 78 -2.63 34.62 3.97
CA LEU A 78 -3.00 33.49 3.12
C LEU A 78 -4.52 33.38 2.91
N SER A 79 -5.33 33.71 3.93
CA SER A 79 -6.78 33.68 3.84
C SER A 79 -7.32 34.75 2.88
N GLU A 80 -6.74 35.95 2.90
CA GLU A 80 -7.08 37.04 1.97
C GLU A 80 -6.74 36.67 0.52
N HIS A 81 -5.63 35.94 0.30
CA HIS A 81 -5.28 35.42 -1.01
C HIS A 81 -6.08 34.16 -1.42
N ALA A 82 -6.52 33.34 -0.47
CA ALA A 82 -7.29 32.13 -0.73
C ALA A 82 -8.74 32.41 -1.16
N VAL A 83 -9.34 33.52 -0.72
CA VAL A 83 -10.68 33.94 -1.19
C VAL A 83 -10.64 34.41 -2.65
N ALA A 84 -9.49 34.86 -3.14
CA ALA A 84 -9.27 35.21 -4.56
C ALA A 84 -8.77 34.03 -5.42
N ALA A 85 -8.30 32.95 -4.81
CA ALA A 85 -7.88 31.74 -5.49
C ALA A 85 -9.11 30.85 -5.78
N GLU A 86 -9.85 31.24 -6.82
CA GLU A 86 -10.75 30.33 -7.53
C GLU A 86 -10.04 28.99 -7.76
N VAL A 87 -10.67 27.91 -7.29
CA VAL A 87 -10.19 26.53 -7.35
C VAL A 87 -9.55 26.26 -8.71
N ILE A 88 -8.22 26.22 -8.78
CA ILE A 88 -7.52 25.80 -10.00
C ILE A 88 -7.89 24.33 -10.21
N PRO A 89 -8.68 23.94 -11.22
CA PRO A 89 -8.82 22.54 -11.53
C PRO A 89 -7.43 22.09 -12.00
N LEU A 90 -6.75 21.28 -11.21
CA LEU A 90 -5.57 20.54 -11.67
C LEU A 90 -6.00 19.79 -12.93
N SER A 91 -5.61 20.31 -14.09
CA SER A 91 -5.93 19.80 -15.42
C SER A 91 -5.14 18.50 -15.65
N THR A 92 -5.59 17.43 -15.00
CA THR A 92 -4.99 16.09 -15.06
C THR A 92 -5.34 15.35 -16.36
N LYS A 93 -6.31 15.86 -17.14
CA LYS A 93 -6.89 15.17 -18.29
C LYS A 93 -5.90 14.98 -19.46
N THR A 94 -4.98 15.92 -19.68
CA THR A 94 -3.98 15.81 -20.77
C THR A 94 -2.78 14.97 -20.38
N TRP A 95 -2.37 15.02 -19.10
CA TRP A 95 -1.28 14.21 -18.56
C TRP A 95 -1.64 12.71 -18.51
N GLN A 96 -2.86 12.39 -18.06
CA GLN A 96 -3.39 11.01 -18.07
C GLN A 96 -3.44 10.41 -19.48
N ARG A 97 -3.83 11.19 -20.49
CA ARG A 97 -3.80 10.75 -21.89
C ARG A 97 -2.39 10.42 -22.37
N ARG A 98 -1.39 11.26 -22.05
CA ARG A 98 0.01 10.99 -22.43
C ARG A 98 0.56 9.73 -21.76
N LEU A 99 0.23 9.54 -20.49
CA LEU A 99 0.64 8.34 -19.74
C LEU A 99 0.03 7.07 -20.34
N ALA A 100 -1.24 7.12 -20.77
CA ALA A 100 -1.89 5.99 -21.44
C ALA A 100 -1.18 5.59 -22.74
N TRP A 101 -0.81 6.55 -23.60
CA TRP A 101 -0.05 6.26 -24.82
C TRP A 101 1.32 5.65 -24.55
N ILE A 102 2.01 6.10 -23.49
CA ILE A 102 3.29 5.51 -23.06
C ILE A 102 3.08 4.05 -22.64
N HIS A 103 2.03 3.74 -21.88
CA HIS A 103 1.71 2.36 -21.48
C HIS A 103 1.49 1.46 -22.70
N TYR A 104 0.71 1.91 -23.69
CA TYR A 104 0.51 1.15 -24.92
C TYR A 104 1.81 0.97 -25.71
N GLY A 105 2.67 1.99 -25.76
CA GLY A 105 3.98 1.90 -26.40
C GLY A 105 4.91 0.88 -25.72
N VAL A 106 4.97 0.90 -24.39
CA VAL A 106 5.76 -0.06 -23.60
C VAL A 106 5.23 -1.48 -23.78
N ALA A 107 3.91 -1.68 -23.73
CA ALA A 107 3.29 -2.99 -23.93
C ALA A 107 3.59 -3.53 -25.34
N ALA A 108 3.43 -2.71 -26.38
CA ALA A 108 3.74 -3.11 -27.75
C ALA A 108 5.23 -3.45 -27.93
N GLY A 109 6.12 -2.63 -27.37
CA GLY A 109 7.57 -2.89 -27.39
C GLY A 109 7.93 -4.20 -26.70
N LEU A 110 7.36 -4.46 -25.52
CA LEU A 110 7.55 -5.71 -24.80
C LEU A 110 7.03 -6.90 -25.62
N THR A 111 5.85 -6.80 -26.24
CA THR A 111 5.34 -7.89 -27.09
C THR A 111 6.25 -8.18 -28.28
N LEU A 112 6.77 -7.15 -28.96
CA LEU A 112 7.70 -7.33 -30.08
C LEU A 112 9.01 -7.98 -29.63
N LEU A 113 9.54 -7.62 -28.45
CA LEU A 113 10.72 -8.27 -27.89
C LEU A 113 10.44 -9.75 -27.59
N LEU A 114 9.31 -10.08 -26.96
CA LEU A 114 8.92 -11.47 -26.67
C LEU A 114 8.81 -12.31 -27.95
N PHE A 115 8.29 -11.73 -29.04
CA PHE A 115 8.24 -12.37 -30.36
C PHE A 115 9.63 -12.51 -31.00
N GLN A 116 10.43 -11.44 -31.00
CA GLN A 116 11.76 -11.43 -31.64
C GLN A 116 12.75 -12.41 -30.98
N PHE A 117 12.67 -12.56 -29.66
CA PHE A 117 13.51 -13.50 -28.91
C PHE A 117 12.97 -14.94 -28.89
N GLY A 118 11.86 -15.22 -29.57
CA GLY A 118 11.33 -16.57 -29.70
C GLY A 118 10.96 -17.21 -28.36
N ILE A 119 10.68 -16.42 -27.32
CA ILE A 119 10.36 -16.91 -25.96
C ILE A 119 9.17 -17.87 -26.00
N PHE A 120 8.24 -17.66 -26.94
CA PHE A 120 7.10 -18.55 -27.16
C PHE A 120 7.48 -19.94 -27.69
N GLU A 121 8.57 -20.09 -28.45
CA GLU A 121 9.02 -21.40 -28.93
C GLU A 121 9.55 -22.25 -27.78
N GLN A 122 10.32 -21.64 -26.88
CA GLN A 122 10.82 -22.31 -25.68
C GLN A 122 9.67 -22.69 -24.74
N TRP A 123 8.66 -21.84 -24.62
CA TRP A 123 7.46 -22.11 -23.82
C TRP A 123 6.57 -23.20 -24.43
N GLY A 124 6.37 -23.19 -25.75
CA GLY A 124 5.59 -24.20 -26.46
C GLY A 124 6.21 -25.61 -26.34
N ASN A 125 7.52 -25.71 -26.48
CA ASN A 125 8.24 -26.97 -26.28
C ASN A 125 8.14 -27.45 -24.82
N GLY A 126 8.24 -26.54 -23.84
CA GLY A 126 8.07 -26.87 -22.43
C GLY A 126 6.67 -27.40 -22.08
N ILE A 127 5.61 -26.78 -22.61
CA ILE A 127 4.23 -27.26 -22.41
C ILE A 127 4.02 -28.63 -23.05
N ASN A 128 4.57 -28.86 -24.25
CA ASN A 128 4.46 -30.14 -24.91
C ASN A 128 5.18 -31.25 -24.13
N GLU A 129 6.35 -30.97 -23.58
CA GLU A 129 7.10 -31.91 -22.74
C GLU A 129 6.37 -32.23 -21.43
N MET A 130 5.73 -31.24 -20.80
CA MET A 130 4.87 -31.48 -19.63
C MET A 130 3.66 -32.33 -19.97
N ASN A 131 2.99 -32.08 -21.09
CA ASN A 131 1.84 -32.87 -21.52
C ASN A 131 2.22 -34.32 -21.82
N LEU A 132 3.39 -34.55 -22.45
CA LEU A 132 3.90 -35.91 -22.68
C LEU A 132 4.20 -36.64 -21.36
N LYS A 133 4.84 -35.96 -20.39
CA LYS A 133 5.10 -36.54 -19.06
C LYS A 133 3.82 -36.85 -18.29
N LEU A 134 2.79 -36.02 -18.42
CA LEU A 134 1.47 -36.26 -17.83
C LEU A 134 0.77 -37.46 -18.48
N ALA A 135 0.84 -37.59 -19.81
CA ALA A 135 0.27 -38.73 -20.52
C ALA A 135 0.93 -40.05 -20.11
N ASP A 136 2.26 -40.11 -20.05
CA ASP A 136 3.00 -41.28 -19.58
C ASP A 136 2.63 -41.65 -18.13
N THR A 137 2.50 -40.65 -17.26
CA THR A 137 2.14 -40.88 -15.85
C THR A 137 0.73 -41.48 -15.71
N VAL A 138 -0.23 -41.02 -16.53
CA VAL A 138 -1.60 -41.56 -16.53
C VAL A 138 -1.61 -42.98 -17.09
N GLU A 139 -0.84 -43.28 -18.13
CA GLU A 139 -0.78 -44.63 -18.71
C GLU A 139 -0.18 -45.64 -17.70
N VAL A 140 0.88 -45.25 -16.98
CA VAL A 140 1.46 -46.07 -15.90
C VAL A 140 0.45 -46.32 -14.79
N TRP A 141 -0.28 -45.29 -14.35
CA TRP A 141 -1.28 -45.42 -13.29
C TRP A 141 -2.47 -46.29 -13.75
N ALA A 142 -2.94 -46.11 -14.99
CA ALA A 142 -4.01 -46.91 -15.58
C ALA A 142 -3.62 -48.40 -15.65
N LYS A 143 -2.39 -48.71 -16.09
CA LYS A 143 -1.87 -50.08 -16.13
C LYS A 143 -1.80 -50.70 -14.74
N GLN A 144 -1.28 -49.97 -13.75
CA GLN A 144 -1.18 -50.42 -12.37
C GLN A 144 -2.55 -50.67 -11.70
N SER A 145 -3.58 -49.90 -12.09
CA SER A 145 -4.95 -50.10 -11.57
C SER A 145 -5.68 -51.32 -12.16
N SER A 146 -5.22 -51.83 -13.32
CA SER A 146 -5.83 -52.99 -13.99
C SER A 146 -5.27 -54.35 -13.55
N GLU A 147 -4.18 -54.34 -12.77
CA GLU A 147 -3.51 -55.54 -12.24
C GLU A 147 -3.89 -55.85 -10.77
N GLN A 148 -4.79 -55.06 -10.17
CA GLN A 148 -5.40 -55.28 -8.85
C GLN A 148 -6.86 -55.72 -8.99
#